data_AF-A0AAU4U936-F1
#
_entry.id   AF-A0AAU4U936-F1
#
_cell.length_a   1.000
_cell.length_b   1.000
_cell.length_c   1.000
_cell.angle_alpha   90.00
_cell.angle_beta   90.00
_cell.angle_gamma   90.00
#
_symmetry.space_group_name_H-M   'P 1'
#
loop_
_entity.id
_entity.type
_entity.pdbx_description
1 polymer ?
#
loop_
_entity_poly.entity_id
_entity_poly.type
_entity_poly.pdbx_seq_one_letter_code
_entity_poly.pdbx_strand_id
1 'polypeptide(L)' 'MTAALHVCRHCDDPITDPDDAVEVAYEHGNSGPGWSIWAHRAHAHLVEPDPVPLLILARLAAFKATHRDV' A
#
# COMPACT_ATOMS: atom_id res chain seq x y z
N MET A 1 -22.29 -13.17 -9.75
CA MET A 1 -21.00 -12.84 -9.10
C MET A 1 -21.19 -11.47 -8.46
N THR A 2 -21.16 -11.37 -7.14
CA THR A 2 -21.11 -10.07 -6.45
C THR A 2 -19.70 -9.52 -6.64
N ALA A 3 -19.55 -8.43 -7.40
CA ALA A 3 -18.27 -7.72 -7.45
C ALA A 3 -17.90 -7.30 -6.02
N ALA A 4 -16.69 -7.63 -5.58
CA ALA A 4 -16.20 -7.15 -4.29
C ALA A 4 -16.10 -5.63 -4.38
N LEU A 5 -16.85 -4.91 -3.55
CA LEU A 5 -16.81 -3.46 -3.53
C LEU A 5 -15.46 -3.03 -2.92
N HIS A 6 -14.59 -2.42 -3.74
CA HIS A 6 -13.34 -1.86 -3.27
C HIS A 6 -13.60 -0.54 -2.54
N VAL A 7 -12.74 -0.19 -1.59
CA VAL A 7 -12.79 1.09 -0.86
C VAL A 7 -11.47 1.81 -1.12
N CYS A 8 -11.55 3.09 -1.47
CA CYS A 8 -10.36 3.88 -1.75
C CYS A 8 -9.61 4.19 -0.46
N ARG A 9 -8.34 3.81 -0.37
CA ARG A 9 -7.51 4.03 0.82
C ARG A 9 -7.29 5.50 1.18
N HIS A 10 -7.40 6.40 0.21
CA HIS A 10 -7.13 7.83 0.42
C HIS A 10 -8.35 8.59 0.95
N CYS A 11 -9.55 8.32 0.44
CA CYS A 11 -10.76 9.06 0.80
C CYS A 11 -11.80 8.23 1.57
N ASP A 12 -11.52 6.94 1.81
CA ASP A 12 -12.39 5.98 2.50
C ASP A 12 -13.78 5.74 1.85
N ASP A 13 -13.99 6.28 0.65
CA ASP A 13 -15.23 6.08 -0.12
C ASP A 13 -15.19 4.78 -0.95
N PRO A 14 -16.35 4.15 -1.21
CA PRO A 14 -16.45 3.01 -2.11
C PRO A 14 -16.10 3.37 -3.55
N ILE A 15 -15.36 2.50 -4.22
CA ILE A 15 -15.09 2.56 -5.66
C ILE A 15 -16.24 1.86 -6.38
N THR A 16 -17.11 2.64 -7.01
CA THR A 16 -18.33 2.13 -7.67
C THR A 16 -18.10 1.74 -9.12
N ASP A 17 -17.12 2.35 -9.78
CA ASP A 17 -16.67 2.01 -11.13
C ASP A 17 -15.46 1.06 -11.05
N PRO A 18 -15.59 -0.20 -11.50
CA PRO A 18 -14.47 -1.15 -11.53
C PRO A 18 -13.24 -0.64 -12.29
N ASP A 19 -13.42 0.20 -13.31
CA ASP A 19 -12.31 0.74 -14.13
C ASP A 19 -11.53 1.87 -13.43
N ASP A 20 -12.08 2.41 -12.33
CA ASP A 20 -11.42 3.39 -11.46
C ASP A 20 -10.63 2.75 -10.30
N ALA A 21 -10.77 1.44 -10.10
CA ALA A 21 -10.05 0.71 -9.06
C ALA A 21 -8.59 0.47 -9.47
N VAL A 22 -7.66 1.05 -8.71
CA VAL A 22 -6.21 0.82 -8.84
C VAL A 22 -5.71 0.10 -7.59
N GLU A 23 -5.05 -1.04 -7.77
CA GLU A 23 -4.32 -1.73 -6.70
C GLU A 23 -3.02 -0.96 -6.43
N VAL A 24 -2.83 -0.51 -5.19
CA VAL A 24 -1.72 0.38 -4.82
C VAL A 24 -0.74 -0.25 -3.84
N ALA A 25 -1.18 -1.24 -3.06
CA ALA A 25 -0.36 -1.91 -2.07
C ALA A 25 -0.99 -3.24 -1.62
N TYR A 26 -0.28 -3.95 -0.76
CA TYR A 26 -0.76 -5.11 -0.04
C TYR A 26 -0.67 -4.84 1.46
N GLU A 27 -1.68 -5.26 2.21
CA GLU A 27 -1.65 -5.28 3.67
C GLU A 27 -0.72 -6.40 4.14
N HIS A 28 0.46 -6.04 4.62
CA HIS A 28 1.52 -7.00 4.98
C HIS A 28 1.13 -7.95 6.13
N GLY A 29 0.15 -7.58 6.97
CA GLY A 29 -0.37 -8.42 8.04
C GLY A 29 -1.38 -9.49 7.59
N ASN A 30 -1.87 -9.41 6.34
CA ASN A 30 -2.86 -10.32 5.80
C ASN A 30 -2.28 -11.18 4.66
N SER A 31 -2.86 -12.36 4.49
CA SER A 31 -2.58 -13.23 3.36
C SER A 31 -3.88 -13.80 2.81
N GLY A 32 -4.02 -13.82 1.48
CA GLY A 32 -5.22 -14.32 0.80
C GLY A 32 -6.22 -13.21 0.42
N PRO A 33 -7.46 -13.56 0.05
CA PRO A 33 -8.45 -12.60 -0.43
C PRO A 33 -8.68 -11.45 0.55
N GLY A 34 -8.62 -10.20 0.06
CA GLY A 34 -8.74 -9.00 0.89
C GLY A 34 -7.41 -8.38 1.36
N TRP A 35 -6.27 -8.97 0.99
CA TRP A 35 -4.96 -8.38 1.26
C TRP A 35 -4.60 -7.18 0.35
N SER A 36 -5.28 -7.00 -0.78
CA SER A 36 -5.01 -5.90 -1.72
C SER A 36 -5.62 -4.60 -1.23
N ILE A 37 -4.85 -3.52 -1.24
CA ILE A 37 -5.28 -2.15 -0.95
C ILE A 37 -5.57 -1.45 -2.27
N TRP A 38 -6.72 -0.78 -2.33
CA TRP A 38 -7.24 -0.15 -3.55
C TRP A 38 -7.35 1.36 -3.40
N ALA A 39 -7.29 2.09 -4.50
CA ALA A 39 -7.58 3.51 -4.56
C ALA A 39 -8.29 3.87 -5.87
N HIS A 40 -9.08 4.95 -5.86
CA HIS A 40 -9.47 5.63 -7.10
C HIS A 40 -8.23 5.98 -7.89
N ARG A 41 -8.29 5.93 -9.23
CA ARG A 41 -7.16 6.25 -10.10
C ARG A 41 -6.59 7.64 -9.81
N ALA A 42 -7.48 8.61 -9.56
CA ALA A 42 -7.11 9.97 -9.21
C ALA A 42 -6.39 10.07 -7.86
N HIS A 43 -6.57 9.11 -6.95
CA HIS A 43 -5.97 9.12 -5.62
C HIS A 43 -4.80 8.16 -5.45
N ALA A 44 -4.50 7.32 -6.44
CA ALA A 44 -3.46 6.30 -6.33
C ALA A 44 -2.09 6.87 -5.92
N HIS A 45 -1.75 8.06 -6.39
CA HIS A 45 -0.50 8.76 -6.07
C HIS A 45 -0.51 9.49 -4.71
N LEU A 46 -1.66 9.57 -4.05
CA LEU A 46 -1.85 10.21 -2.74
C LEU A 46 -1.85 9.19 -1.60
N VAL A 47 -1.85 7.89 -1.92
CA VAL A 47 -1.71 6.84 -0.91
C VAL A 47 -0.26 6.79 -0.47
N GLU A 48 -0.01 7.09 0.80
CA GLU A 48 1.34 7.02 1.36
C GLU A 48 1.86 5.58 1.39
N PRO A 49 3.19 5.37 1.22
CA PRO A 49 3.77 4.05 1.36
C PRO A 49 3.57 3.49 2.77
N ASP A 50 3.49 2.16 2.88
CA ASP A 50 3.44 1.49 4.19
C ASP A 50 4.66 1.91 5.05
N PRO A 51 4.44 2.40 6.29
CA PRO A 51 5.53 2.82 7.16
C PRO A 51 6.46 1.67 7.58
N VAL A 52 6.01 0.42 7.58
CA VAL A 52 6.80 -0.74 8.03
C VAL A 52 7.99 -1.01 7.10
N PRO A 53 7.81 -1.20 5.77
CA PRO A 53 8.93 -1.27 4.84
C PRO A 53 9.87 -0.05 4.92
N LEU A 54 9.34 1.16 5.07
CA LEU A 54 10.15 2.37 5.20
C LEU A 54 11.04 2.34 6.45
N LEU A 55 10.51 1.89 7.60
CA LEU A 55 11.27 1.72 8.83
C LEU A 55 12.35 0.66 8.70
N ILE A 56 12.08 -0.45 7.99
CA ILE A 56 13.08 -1.49 7.72
C ILE A 56 14.21 -0.92 6.87
N LEU A 57 13.88 -0.21 5.78
CA LEU A 57 14.88 0.43 4.92
C LEU A 57 15.73 1.46 5.68
N ALA A 58 15.10 2.26 6.53
CA ALA A 58 15.80 3.23 7.39
C ALA A 58 16.81 2.54 8.33
N ARG A 59 16.40 1.42 8.96
CA ARG A 59 17.30 0.62 9.81
C ARG A 59 18.47 0.02 9.03
N LEU A 60 18.21 -0.51 7.84
CA LEU A 60 19.27 -1.04 6.96
C LEU A 60 20.24 0.05 6.50
N ALA A 61 19.73 1.24 6.18
CA ALA A 61 20.56 2.38 5.82
C ALA A 61 21.46 2.82 6.99
N ALA A 62 20.89 2.92 8.20
CA ALA A 62 21.65 3.22 9.42
C ALA A 62 22.73 2.17 9.69
N PHE A 63 22.39 0.88 9.59
CA PHE A 63 23.34 -0.21 9.72
C PHE A 63 24.49 -0.10 8.70
N LYS A 64 24.18 0.12 7.42
CA LYS A 64 25.22 0.29 6.39
C LYS A 64 26.12 1.49 6.66
N ALA A 65 25.58 2.58 7.19
CA ALA A 65 26.36 3.76 7.53
C ALA A 65 27.32 3.52 8.69
N THR A 66 26.93 2.72 9.70
CA THR A 66 27.78 2.39 10.85
C THR A 66 28.75 1.23 10.60
N HIS A 67 28.56 0.46 9.52
CA HIS A 67 29.39 -0.69 9.14
C HIS A 67 30.11 -0.50 7.79
N ARG A 68 30.31 0.75 7.34
CA ARG A 68 30.93 1.06 6.05
C ARG A 68 32.46 0.94 6.05
N ASP A 69 33.10 0.81 7.21
CA ASP A 69 34.55 0.92 7.41
C ASP A 69 35.20 -0.37 7.97
N VAL A 70 34.67 -1.55 7.66
CA VAL A 70 35.33 -2.86 7.91
C VAL A 70 35.71 -3.52 6.59
#